data_AF-A0A7W1PF86-F1
#
_entry.id   AF-A0A7W1PF86-F1
#
_cell.length_a   1.000
_cell.length_b   1.000
_cell.length_c   1.000
_cell.angle_alpha   90.00
_cell.angle_beta   90.00
_cell.angle_gamma   90.00
#
_symmetry.space_group_name_H-M   'P 1'
#
loop_
_entity.id
_entity.type
_entity.pdbx_description
1 polymer ?
#
loop_
_entity_poly.entity_id
_entity_poly.type
_entity_poly.pdbx_seq_one_letter_code
_entity_poly.pdbx_strand_id
1 'polypeptide(L)'
;MRKFPTIAATAVLASAAIATTAAASGLKGTPASMRNQHAIALSEAYTFLRTPAQVRHYAAEGRLDTVPGNADYIVNKVSFPYARPEVVSFIERLAREYRAHTGEQLVVTSLTRPTSNQPGNAHKLSVHPAGMAVDLRVPFKPSQRDWLEARLLTFEQEGVLDVTKEKSPPHYHVAVFPGEFREWAAANPVPLDANAAATVVAQLRDLQSPLASLGAVHTAAVGGGSFNGWAFAALAGLVAMGGAAARKRHG
;
A
#
# COMPACT_ATOMS: atom_id res chain seq x y z
N MET A 1 -16.89 51.98 -56.30
CA MET A 1 -16.06 51.36 -55.25
C MET A 1 -16.95 50.42 -54.44
N ARG A 2 -16.74 49.10 -54.57
CA ARG A 2 -17.54 48.06 -53.89
C ARG A 2 -16.96 47.82 -52.49
N LYS A 3 -17.80 47.82 -51.45
CA LYS A 3 -17.42 47.37 -50.10
C LYS A 3 -18.00 45.97 -49.89
N PHE A 4 -17.13 44.98 -49.68
CA PHE A 4 -17.50 43.60 -49.35
C PHE A 4 -17.79 43.47 -47.85
N PRO A 5 -18.77 42.66 -47.42
CA PRO A 5 -18.96 42.37 -46.01
C PRO A 5 -18.01 41.24 -45.55
N THR A 6 -17.43 41.46 -44.38
CA THR A 6 -16.57 40.52 -43.65
C THR A 6 -17.40 39.35 -43.12
N ILE A 7 -17.10 38.13 -43.56
CA ILE A 7 -17.67 36.90 -42.99
C ILE A 7 -16.80 36.49 -41.79
N ALA A 8 -17.38 36.54 -40.59
CA ALA A 8 -16.78 35.98 -39.39
C ALA A 8 -16.95 34.45 -39.41
N ALA A 9 -15.84 33.72 -39.51
CA ALA A 9 -15.82 32.27 -39.42
C ALA A 9 -15.66 31.84 -37.95
N THR A 10 -16.74 31.30 -37.36
CA THR A 10 -16.72 30.69 -36.04
C THR A 10 -16.17 29.27 -36.16
N ALA A 11 -14.95 29.04 -35.68
CA ALA A 11 -14.37 27.70 -35.59
C ALA A 11 -14.88 26.98 -34.33
N VAL A 12 -15.74 25.97 -34.50
CA VAL A 12 -16.13 25.04 -33.44
C VAL A 12 -15.07 23.94 -33.38
N LEU A 13 -14.18 23.99 -32.39
CA LEU A 13 -13.30 22.89 -32.03
C LEU A 13 -14.12 21.78 -31.36
N ALA A 14 -14.40 20.71 -32.10
CA ALA A 14 -14.94 19.48 -31.54
C ALA A 14 -13.80 18.70 -30.85
N SER A 15 -13.75 18.75 -29.52
CA SER A 15 -12.88 17.90 -28.72
C SER A 15 -13.37 16.45 -28.78
N ALA A 16 -12.76 15.64 -29.65
CA ALA A 16 -12.97 14.19 -29.63
C ALA A 16 -12.31 13.62 -28.36
N ALA A 17 -13.12 13.26 -27.37
CA ALA A 17 -12.66 12.46 -26.24
C ALA A 17 -12.27 11.07 -26.77
N ILE A 18 -10.97 10.82 -26.87
CA ILE A 18 -10.44 9.48 -27.12
C ILE A 18 -10.70 8.68 -25.85
N ALA A 19 -11.83 7.98 -25.80
CA ALA A 19 -12.06 6.95 -24.79
C ALA A 19 -11.03 5.85 -25.04
N THR A 20 -9.93 5.86 -24.31
CA THR A 20 -9.01 4.73 -24.27
C THR A 20 -9.79 3.57 -23.67
N THR A 21 -10.14 2.60 -24.50
CA THR A 21 -10.69 1.33 -24.00
C THR A 21 -9.58 0.67 -23.20
N ALA A 22 -9.63 0.80 -21.88
CA ALA A 22 -8.82 0.00 -20.98
C ALA A 22 -9.10 -1.48 -21.35
N ALA A 23 -8.10 -2.16 -21.89
CA ALA A 23 -8.20 -3.58 -22.12
C ALA A 23 -8.56 -4.20 -20.77
N ALA A 24 -9.64 -4.99 -20.72
CA ALA A 24 -10.04 -5.66 -19.49
C ALA A 24 -8.86 -6.52 -19.02
N SER A 25 -8.14 -6.03 -18.01
CA SER A 25 -7.11 -6.80 -17.34
C SER A 25 -7.80 -8.03 -16.77
N GLY A 26 -7.31 -9.20 -17.17
CA GLY A 26 -7.81 -10.47 -16.71
C GLY A 26 -6.69 -11.20 -16.00
N LEU A 27 -7.04 -12.13 -15.13
CA LEU A 27 -6.10 -12.89 -14.29
C LEU A 27 -5.17 -13.84 -15.06
N LYS A 28 -5.14 -13.76 -16.39
CA LYS A 28 -4.27 -14.58 -17.23
C LYS A 28 -2.90 -13.90 -17.28
N GLY A 29 -1.91 -14.56 -16.70
CA GLY A 29 -0.53 -14.10 -16.77
C GLY A 29 -0.07 -13.93 -18.21
N THR A 30 0.64 -12.82 -18.46
CA THR A 30 1.20 -12.50 -19.77
C THR A 30 2.71 -12.26 -19.65
N PRO A 31 3.50 -12.52 -20.71
CA PRO A 31 4.90 -12.12 -20.74
C PRO A 31 5.12 -10.60 -20.61
N ALA A 32 4.10 -9.79 -20.89
CA ALA A 32 4.15 -8.34 -20.67
C ALA A 32 4.12 -8.01 -19.17
N SER A 33 3.17 -8.58 -18.42
CA SER A 33 3.10 -8.43 -16.96
C SER A 33 4.38 -8.91 -16.27
N MET A 34 4.90 -10.10 -16.64
CA MET A 34 6.15 -10.61 -16.08
C MET A 34 7.35 -9.68 -16.31
N ARG A 35 7.41 -8.98 -17.45
CA ARG A 35 8.44 -7.98 -17.74
C ARG A 35 8.20 -6.69 -16.96
N ASN A 36 6.94 -6.28 -16.83
CA ASN A 36 6.55 -5.08 -16.09
C ASN A 36 6.95 -5.19 -14.62
N GLN A 37 6.49 -6.22 -13.90
CA GLN A 37 6.85 -6.41 -12.49
C GLN A 37 8.38 -6.47 -12.27
N HIS A 38 9.12 -7.06 -13.20
CA HIS A 38 10.58 -7.13 -13.11
C HIS A 38 11.23 -5.77 -13.36
N ALA A 39 10.71 -4.99 -14.31
CA ALA A 39 11.16 -3.62 -14.56
C ALA A 39 10.90 -2.72 -13.34
N ILE A 40 9.74 -2.85 -12.67
CA ILE A 40 9.44 -2.16 -11.42
C ILE A 40 10.44 -2.52 -10.32
N ALA A 41 10.75 -3.80 -10.15
CA ALA A 41 11.78 -4.23 -9.19
C ALA A 41 13.14 -3.56 -9.46
N LEU A 42 13.51 -3.39 -10.73
CA LEU A 42 14.75 -2.72 -11.14
C LEU A 42 14.70 -1.21 -10.92
N SER A 43 13.57 -0.54 -11.21
CA SER A 43 13.42 0.90 -10.97
C SER A 43 13.43 1.26 -9.49
N GLU A 44 12.92 0.37 -8.64
CA GLU A 44 13.02 0.47 -7.17
C GLU A 44 14.42 0.11 -6.62
N ALA A 45 15.38 -0.21 -7.51
CA ALA A 45 16.72 -0.67 -7.16
C ALA A 45 16.74 -1.87 -6.19
N TYR A 46 15.74 -2.76 -6.30
CA TYR A 46 15.64 -3.92 -5.43
C TYR A 46 16.68 -4.97 -5.76
N THR A 47 17.27 -5.51 -4.70
CA THR A 47 18.15 -6.67 -4.80
C THR A 47 17.33 -7.95 -4.90
N PHE A 48 17.63 -8.77 -5.90
CA PHE A 48 17.11 -10.14 -5.99
C PHE A 48 17.92 -11.05 -5.07
N LEU A 49 17.34 -11.39 -3.92
CA LEU A 49 17.99 -12.13 -2.86
C LEU A 49 18.26 -13.56 -3.32
N ARG A 50 19.53 -13.96 -3.22
CA ARG A 50 20.01 -15.24 -3.76
C ARG A 50 19.90 -16.37 -2.75
N THR A 51 20.09 -16.09 -1.46
CA THR A 51 20.19 -17.13 -0.41
C THR A 51 19.31 -16.85 0.81
N PRO A 52 18.95 -17.88 1.60
CA PRO A 52 18.26 -17.72 2.88
C PRO A 52 18.94 -16.76 3.86
N ALA A 53 20.28 -16.74 3.86
CA ALA A 53 21.05 -15.84 4.72
C ALA A 53 20.85 -14.37 4.33
N GLN A 54 20.79 -14.08 3.03
CA GLN A 54 20.51 -12.72 2.54
C GLN A 54 19.10 -12.26 2.91
N VAL A 55 18.10 -13.15 2.88
CA VAL A 55 16.74 -12.83 3.34
C VAL A 55 16.74 -12.41 4.81
N ARG A 56 17.38 -13.21 5.69
CA ARG A 56 17.47 -12.89 7.11
C ARG A 56 18.24 -11.61 7.38
N HIS A 57 19.31 -11.36 6.63
CA HIS A 57 20.08 -10.13 6.73
C HIS A 57 19.24 -8.90 6.35
N TYR A 58 18.49 -8.96 5.24
CA TYR A 58 17.61 -7.87 4.83
C TYR A 58 16.49 -7.61 5.84
N ALA A 59 15.96 -8.66 6.47
CA ALA A 59 15.00 -8.52 7.57
C ALA A 59 15.63 -7.84 8.80
N ALA A 60 16.85 -8.23 9.17
CA ALA A 60 17.58 -7.61 10.29
C ALA A 60 17.93 -6.13 10.05
N GLU A 61 18.13 -5.73 8.79
CA GLU A 61 18.36 -4.33 8.39
C GLU A 61 17.07 -3.50 8.26
N GLY A 62 15.89 -4.09 8.52
CA GLY A 62 14.59 -3.41 8.35
C GLY A 62 14.23 -3.15 6.89
N ARG A 63 14.86 -3.86 5.94
CA ARG A 63 14.56 -3.78 4.50
C ARG A 63 13.44 -4.73 4.08
N LEU A 64 13.16 -5.72 4.90
CA LEU A 64 12.00 -6.60 4.80
C LEU A 64 11.35 -6.70 6.19
N ASP A 65 10.02 -6.66 6.22
CA ASP A 65 9.24 -6.83 7.43
C ASP A 65 8.74 -8.26 7.55
N THR A 66 8.57 -8.70 8.80
CA THR A 66 7.97 -10.01 9.09
C THR A 66 6.47 -9.97 8.83
N VAL A 67 5.94 -11.05 8.27
CA VAL A 67 4.52 -11.26 8.01
C VAL A 67 4.05 -12.43 8.89
N PRO A 68 3.60 -12.19 10.13
CA PRO A 68 3.32 -13.26 11.08
C PRO A 68 1.94 -13.93 10.91
N GLY A 69 1.02 -13.31 10.16
CA GLY A 69 -0.41 -13.63 10.28
C GLY A 69 -1.07 -12.81 11.39
N ASN A 70 -2.40 -12.73 11.36
CA ASN A 70 -3.19 -12.07 12.39
C ASN A 70 -4.65 -12.56 12.33
N ALA A 71 -5.59 -11.81 12.92
CA ALA A 71 -7.01 -12.18 12.90
C ALA A 71 -7.62 -12.19 11.48
N ASP A 72 -7.03 -11.47 10.52
CA ASP A 72 -7.57 -11.26 9.18
C ASP A 72 -6.91 -12.15 8.11
N TYR A 73 -5.68 -12.62 8.35
CA TYR A 73 -5.00 -13.55 7.45
C TYR A 73 -4.12 -14.55 8.18
N ILE A 74 -3.88 -15.69 7.53
CA ILE A 74 -2.91 -16.69 7.97
C ILE A 74 -1.78 -16.84 6.96
N VAL A 75 -0.60 -17.19 7.46
CA VAL A 75 0.59 -17.51 6.67
C VAL A 75 0.81 -19.01 6.70
N ASN A 76 0.55 -19.68 5.58
CA ASN A 76 0.50 -21.13 5.50
C ASN A 76 1.75 -21.69 4.80
N LYS A 77 2.60 -22.40 5.56
CA LYS A 77 3.79 -23.12 5.05
C LYS A 77 4.80 -22.23 4.31
N VAL A 78 4.90 -20.96 4.68
CA VAL A 78 5.88 -20.02 4.09
C VAL A 78 7.22 -20.12 4.83
N SER A 79 8.28 -20.56 4.14
CA SER A 79 9.62 -20.72 4.76
C SER A 79 10.31 -19.40 5.09
N PHE A 80 9.94 -18.33 4.39
CA PHE A 80 10.52 -16.99 4.52
C PHE A 80 9.37 -15.99 4.63
N PRO A 81 8.77 -15.82 5.83
CA PRO A 81 7.61 -14.96 6.03
C PRO A 81 8.02 -13.48 6.09
N TYR A 82 8.68 -13.00 5.05
CA TYR A 82 9.23 -11.66 4.95
C TYR A 82 8.81 -11.01 3.63
N ALA A 83 8.52 -9.72 3.64
CA ALA A 83 8.18 -8.96 2.45
C ALA A 83 8.62 -7.51 2.58
N ARG A 84 8.56 -6.74 1.50
CA ARG A 84 8.71 -5.28 1.59
C ARG A 84 7.59 -4.66 2.42
N PRO A 85 7.81 -3.55 3.14
CA PRO A 85 6.80 -2.91 3.98
C PRO A 85 5.48 -2.63 3.25
N GLU A 86 5.55 -2.24 1.98
CA GLU A 86 4.38 -1.96 1.13
C GLU A 86 3.58 -3.24 0.82
N VAL A 87 4.25 -4.38 0.65
CA VAL A 87 3.57 -5.68 0.50
C VAL A 87 2.88 -6.09 1.80
N VAL A 88 3.52 -5.84 2.96
CA VAL A 88 2.88 -6.10 4.27
C VAL A 88 1.62 -5.26 4.42
N SER A 89 1.72 -3.96 4.12
CA SER A 89 0.59 -3.02 4.15
C SER A 89 -0.53 -3.44 3.20
N PHE A 90 -0.18 -3.90 2.00
CA PHE A 90 -1.14 -4.47 1.04
C PHE A 90 -1.84 -5.71 1.59
N ILE A 91 -1.10 -6.69 2.13
CA ILE A 91 -1.66 -7.91 2.69
C ILE A 91 -2.63 -7.58 3.81
N GLU A 92 -2.25 -6.72 4.75
CA GLU A 92 -3.10 -6.34 5.88
C GLU A 92 -4.38 -5.64 5.44
N ARG A 93 -4.29 -4.73 4.46
CA ARG A 93 -5.45 -4.06 3.90
C ARG A 93 -6.38 -5.04 3.20
N LEU A 94 -5.86 -5.83 2.27
CA LEU A 94 -6.64 -6.80 1.51
C LEU A 94 -7.27 -7.83 2.45
N ALA A 95 -6.55 -8.29 3.46
CA ALA A 95 -7.04 -9.26 4.44
C ALA A 95 -8.20 -8.70 5.28
N ARG A 96 -8.10 -7.45 5.75
CA ARG A 96 -9.20 -6.77 6.45
C ARG A 96 -10.44 -6.66 5.58
N GLU A 97 -10.27 -6.19 4.34
CA GLU A 97 -11.36 -6.07 3.37
C GLU A 97 -11.98 -7.46 3.06
N TYR A 98 -11.15 -8.48 2.86
CA TYR A 98 -11.57 -9.85 2.59
C TYR A 98 -12.36 -10.44 3.75
N ARG A 99 -11.87 -10.30 4.98
CA ARG A 99 -12.57 -10.82 6.16
C ARG A 99 -13.86 -10.05 6.45
N ALA A 100 -13.85 -8.72 6.30
CA ALA A 100 -15.06 -7.92 6.44
C ALA A 100 -16.15 -8.34 5.45
N HIS A 101 -15.77 -8.72 4.22
CA HIS A 101 -16.72 -9.17 3.21
C HIS A 101 -17.15 -10.64 3.37
N THR A 102 -16.21 -11.52 3.72
CA THR A 102 -16.42 -12.98 3.61
C THR A 102 -16.58 -13.70 4.94
N GLY A 103 -16.16 -13.07 6.04
CA GLY A 103 -16.02 -13.69 7.37
C GLY A 103 -14.82 -14.64 7.51
N GLU A 104 -14.07 -14.92 6.43
CA GLU A 104 -12.94 -15.85 6.43
C GLU A 104 -11.60 -15.11 6.45
N GLN A 105 -10.54 -15.81 6.87
CA GLN A 105 -9.17 -15.28 6.77
C GLN A 105 -8.60 -15.44 5.36
N LEU A 106 -7.89 -14.41 4.89
CA LEU A 106 -7.05 -14.52 3.70
C LEU A 106 -5.90 -15.50 3.96
N VAL A 107 -5.45 -16.25 2.96
CA VAL A 107 -4.36 -17.24 3.14
C VAL A 107 -3.19 -16.91 2.24
N VAL A 108 -2.10 -16.48 2.86
CA VAL A 108 -0.81 -16.24 2.22
C VAL A 108 -0.04 -17.56 2.13
N THR A 109 0.41 -17.93 0.94
CA THR A 109 1.08 -19.21 0.66
C THR A 109 2.53 -19.07 0.20
N SER A 110 2.98 -17.86 -0.14
CA SER A 110 4.38 -17.56 -0.44
C SER A 110 4.64 -16.06 -0.30
N LEU A 111 5.88 -15.70 0.02
CA LEU A 111 6.36 -14.32 0.13
C LEU A 111 7.76 -14.23 -0.50
N THR A 112 8.71 -13.56 0.14
CA THR A 112 10.10 -13.54 -0.31
C THR A 112 10.62 -14.96 -0.48
N ARG A 113 11.14 -15.30 -1.66
CA ARG A 113 11.76 -16.61 -1.91
C ARG A 113 13.10 -16.40 -2.58
N PRO A 114 14.22 -16.73 -1.92
CA PRO A 114 15.53 -16.50 -2.50
C PRO A 114 15.73 -17.36 -3.75
N THR A 115 16.56 -16.90 -4.69
CA THR A 115 16.83 -17.61 -5.96
C THR A 115 17.24 -19.06 -5.75
N SER A 116 18.05 -19.37 -4.73
CA SER A 116 18.49 -20.74 -4.41
C SER A 116 17.37 -21.69 -3.97
N ASN A 117 16.18 -21.17 -3.71
CA ASN A 117 15.02 -21.93 -3.21
C ASN A 117 13.82 -21.81 -4.17
N GLN A 118 14.01 -21.23 -5.35
CA GLN A 118 12.97 -21.19 -6.37
C GLN A 118 12.68 -22.61 -6.89
N PRO A 119 11.41 -22.92 -7.19
CA PRO A 119 11.05 -24.22 -7.77
C PRO A 119 11.61 -24.31 -9.19
N GLY A 120 11.80 -25.54 -9.68
CA GLY A 120 12.42 -25.77 -11.00
C GLY A 120 11.66 -25.15 -12.18
N ASN A 121 10.37 -24.82 -12.00
CA ASN A 121 9.53 -24.15 -12.99
C ASN A 121 9.43 -22.61 -12.79
N ALA A 122 10.21 -22.02 -11.89
CA ALA A 122 10.20 -20.57 -11.68
C ALA A 122 10.68 -19.81 -12.92
N HIS A 123 10.01 -18.70 -13.23
CA HIS A 123 10.42 -17.83 -14.31
C HIS A 123 11.65 -17.00 -13.92
N LYS A 124 12.56 -16.75 -14.89
CA LYS A 124 13.79 -15.95 -14.66
C LYS A 124 13.50 -14.51 -14.20
N LEU A 125 12.32 -14.00 -14.55
CA LEU A 125 11.85 -12.67 -14.17
C LEU A 125 11.00 -12.67 -12.88
N SER A 126 11.04 -13.74 -12.09
CA SER A 126 10.33 -13.79 -10.81
C SER A 126 10.78 -12.66 -9.89
N VAL A 127 9.80 -12.04 -9.22
CA VAL A 127 10.02 -10.94 -8.27
C VAL A 127 9.90 -11.38 -6.80
N HIS A 128 9.64 -12.67 -6.53
CA HIS A 128 9.75 -13.20 -5.16
C HIS A 128 11.13 -12.96 -4.52
N PRO A 129 12.27 -13.09 -5.23
CA PRO A 129 13.56 -12.78 -4.64
C PRO A 129 13.73 -11.30 -4.28
N ALA A 130 12.97 -10.40 -4.90
CA ALA A 130 13.00 -8.96 -4.60
C ALA A 130 12.13 -8.57 -3.38
N GLY A 131 11.30 -9.49 -2.89
CA GLY A 131 10.41 -9.31 -1.74
C GLY A 131 9.13 -8.52 -2.03
N MET A 132 8.85 -8.23 -3.31
CA MET A 132 7.67 -7.46 -3.74
C MET A 132 6.49 -8.33 -4.20
N ALA A 133 6.56 -9.65 -4.03
CA ALA A 133 5.49 -10.57 -4.40
C ALA A 133 4.93 -11.38 -3.23
N VAL A 134 3.63 -11.67 -3.33
CA VAL A 134 2.88 -12.54 -2.43
C VAL A 134 2.04 -13.51 -3.26
N ASP A 135 2.05 -14.79 -2.86
CA ASP A 135 1.10 -15.77 -3.40
C ASP A 135 -0.07 -15.95 -2.44
N LEU A 136 -1.28 -15.92 -2.97
CA LEU A 136 -2.52 -16.09 -2.21
C LEU A 136 -3.23 -17.38 -2.64
N ARG A 137 -3.77 -18.12 -1.67
CA ARG A 137 -4.60 -19.30 -1.95
C ARG A 137 -5.86 -18.89 -2.70
N VAL A 138 -6.23 -19.63 -3.74
CA VAL A 138 -7.54 -19.50 -4.39
C VAL A 138 -8.65 -19.94 -3.41
N PRO A 139 -9.63 -19.08 -3.07
CA PRO A 139 -10.75 -19.49 -2.22
C PRO A 139 -11.58 -20.60 -2.85
N PHE A 140 -12.01 -21.55 -2.01
CA PHE A 140 -12.85 -22.67 -2.45
C PHE A 140 -14.27 -22.21 -2.82
N LYS A 141 -14.87 -21.36 -1.97
CA LYS A 141 -16.23 -20.82 -2.16
C LYS A 141 -16.24 -19.84 -3.35
N PRO A 142 -17.10 -20.02 -4.37
CA PRO A 142 -17.12 -19.16 -5.56
C PRO A 142 -17.31 -17.68 -5.24
N SER A 143 -18.26 -17.31 -4.38
CA SER A 143 -18.52 -15.90 -4.03
C SER A 143 -17.29 -15.19 -3.42
N GLN A 144 -16.52 -15.89 -2.59
CA GLN A 144 -15.30 -15.34 -1.98
C GLN A 144 -14.18 -15.19 -3.01
N ARG A 145 -14.09 -16.15 -3.93
CA ARG A 145 -13.17 -16.10 -5.04
C ARG A 145 -13.50 -14.93 -5.97
N ASP A 146 -14.76 -14.78 -6.36
CA ASP A 146 -15.21 -13.73 -7.26
C ASP A 146 -14.96 -12.34 -6.65
N TRP A 147 -15.21 -12.18 -5.34
CA TRP A 147 -14.88 -10.95 -4.63
C TRP A 147 -13.38 -10.66 -4.63
N LEU A 148 -12.55 -11.66 -4.30
CA LEU A 148 -11.10 -11.49 -4.23
C LEU A 148 -10.52 -11.16 -5.62
N GLU A 149 -10.98 -11.87 -6.66
CA GLU A 149 -10.59 -11.64 -8.04
C GLU A 149 -10.98 -10.23 -8.50
N ALA A 150 -12.22 -9.80 -8.26
CA ALA A 150 -12.66 -8.45 -8.58
C ALA A 150 -11.82 -7.38 -7.86
N ARG A 151 -11.51 -7.60 -6.58
CA ARG A 151 -10.74 -6.65 -5.79
C ARG A 151 -9.29 -6.55 -6.23
N LEU A 152 -8.64 -7.68 -6.53
CA LEU A 152 -7.29 -7.70 -7.09
C LEU A 152 -7.23 -7.02 -8.47
N LEU A 153 -8.24 -7.23 -9.31
CA LEU A 153 -8.35 -6.56 -10.61
C LEU A 153 -8.58 -5.05 -10.46
N THR A 154 -9.27 -4.58 -9.40
CA THR A 154 -9.33 -3.14 -9.11
C THR A 154 -7.94 -2.59 -8.81
N PHE A 155 -7.14 -3.24 -7.96
CA PHE A 155 -5.77 -2.79 -7.70
C PHE A 155 -4.88 -2.79 -8.94
N GLU A 156 -5.04 -3.79 -9.82
CA GLU A 156 -4.33 -3.83 -11.11
C GLU A 156 -4.76 -2.69 -12.05
N GLN A 157 -6.05 -2.38 -12.11
CA GLN A 157 -6.58 -1.24 -12.88
C GLN A 157 -6.09 0.12 -12.35
N GLU A 158 -5.93 0.24 -11.03
CA GLU A 158 -5.33 1.41 -10.38
C GLU A 158 -3.81 1.47 -10.58
N GLY A 159 -3.21 0.45 -11.20
CA GLY A 159 -1.78 0.44 -11.53
C GLY A 159 -0.85 0.24 -10.33
N VAL A 160 -1.33 -0.37 -9.24
CA VAL A 160 -0.54 -0.55 -8.01
C VAL A 160 0.00 -1.97 -7.81
N LEU A 161 -0.41 -2.89 -8.67
CA LEU A 161 0.09 -4.27 -8.71
C LEU A 161 -0.17 -4.91 -10.07
N ASP A 162 0.49 -6.02 -10.33
CA ASP A 162 0.06 -7.01 -11.32
C ASP A 162 -0.49 -8.26 -10.60
N VAL A 163 -1.52 -8.89 -11.15
CA VAL A 163 -2.07 -10.15 -10.63
C VAL A 163 -2.22 -11.22 -11.70
N THR A 164 -1.78 -12.44 -11.37
CA THR A 164 -1.94 -13.63 -12.21
C THR A 164 -2.53 -14.77 -11.41
N LYS A 165 -3.54 -15.46 -11.95
CA LYS A 165 -4.03 -16.74 -11.44
C LYS A 165 -3.24 -17.89 -12.08
N GLU A 166 -2.29 -18.41 -11.32
CA GLU A 166 -1.49 -19.56 -11.70
C GLU A 166 -2.30 -20.86 -11.60
N LYS A 167 -1.97 -21.85 -12.45
CA LYS A 167 -2.76 -23.09 -12.56
C LYS A 167 -2.18 -24.28 -11.80
N SER A 168 -0.87 -24.33 -11.57
CA SER A 168 -0.21 -25.52 -11.02
C SER A 168 0.95 -25.17 -10.07
N PRO A 169 0.74 -25.21 -8.74
CA PRO A 169 -0.57 -25.34 -8.08
C PRO A 169 -1.44 -24.07 -8.25
N PRO A 170 -2.77 -24.14 -8.08
CA PRO A 170 -3.63 -22.96 -8.14
C PRO A 170 -3.36 -21.95 -7.03
N HIS A 171 -2.96 -20.72 -7.40
CA HIS A 171 -2.79 -19.57 -6.50
C HIS A 171 -2.89 -18.27 -7.29
N TYR A 172 -3.09 -17.15 -6.61
CA TYR A 172 -2.85 -15.84 -7.20
C TYR A 172 -1.42 -15.44 -6.92
N HIS A 173 -0.63 -15.21 -7.96
CA HIS A 173 0.63 -14.49 -7.88
C HIS A 173 0.32 -13.00 -7.95
N VAL A 174 0.72 -12.25 -6.92
CA VAL A 174 0.51 -10.79 -6.86
C VAL A 174 1.87 -10.13 -6.70
N ALA A 175 2.22 -9.23 -7.62
CA ALA A 175 3.41 -8.39 -7.54
C ALA A 175 2.98 -6.96 -7.23
N VAL A 176 3.21 -6.51 -6.00
CA VAL A 176 2.85 -5.15 -5.56
C VAL A 176 3.91 -4.18 -6.06
N PHE A 177 3.49 -3.07 -6.66
CA PHE A 177 4.38 -2.00 -7.09
C PHE A 177 4.55 -1.02 -5.92
N PRO A 178 5.71 -1.02 -5.22
CA PRO A 178 5.82 -0.41 -3.90
C PRO A 178 5.59 1.11 -3.91
N GLY A 179 6.22 1.84 -4.84
CA GLY A 179 6.02 3.28 -4.97
C GLY A 179 4.56 3.63 -5.20
N GLU A 180 3.95 3.00 -6.20
CA GLU A 180 2.59 3.22 -6.65
C GLU A 180 1.57 2.83 -5.57
N PHE A 181 1.76 1.68 -4.91
CA PHE A 181 0.88 1.25 -3.82
C PHE A 181 0.96 2.20 -2.62
N ARG A 182 2.15 2.70 -2.27
CA ARG A 182 2.32 3.65 -1.17
C ARG A 182 1.58 4.97 -1.45
N GLU A 183 1.71 5.51 -2.65
CA GLU A 183 1.00 6.73 -3.08
C GLU A 183 -0.52 6.51 -3.10
N TRP A 184 -0.95 5.40 -3.70
CA TRP A 184 -2.36 5.04 -3.74
C TRP A 184 -2.96 4.84 -2.34
N ALA A 185 -2.24 4.18 -1.43
CA ALA A 185 -2.70 3.95 -0.06
C ALA A 185 -2.83 5.25 0.73
N ALA A 186 -1.93 6.21 0.51
CA ALA A 186 -2.03 7.54 1.09
C ALA A 186 -3.24 8.34 0.56
N ALA A 187 -3.55 8.19 -0.73
CA ALA A 187 -4.74 8.80 -1.33
C ALA A 187 -6.06 8.10 -0.95
N ASN A 188 -5.99 6.83 -0.53
CA ASN A 188 -7.15 6.00 -0.18
C ASN A 188 -7.04 5.52 1.27
N PRO A 189 -7.04 6.39 2.29
CA PRO A 189 -6.87 5.97 3.67
C PRO A 189 -7.98 5.00 4.07
N VAL A 190 -7.63 3.90 4.75
CA VAL A 190 -8.62 3.07 5.43
C VAL A 190 -9.20 3.94 6.55
N PRO A 191 -10.53 4.12 6.65
CA PRO A 191 -11.13 4.84 7.76
C PRO A 191 -10.62 4.23 9.06
N LEU A 192 -9.90 5.02 9.86
CA LEU A 192 -9.56 4.59 11.19
C LEU A 192 -10.88 4.32 11.91
N ASP A 193 -11.01 3.16 12.55
CA ASP A 193 -12.03 3.04 13.55
C ASP A 193 -11.80 4.19 14.55
N ALA A 194 -12.85 4.94 14.86
CA ALA A 194 -12.74 6.10 15.74
C ALA A 194 -12.08 5.74 17.09
N ASN A 195 -12.14 4.45 17.47
CA ASN A 195 -11.55 3.90 18.67
C ASN A 195 -10.03 3.66 18.57
N ALA A 196 -9.46 3.14 17.48
CA ALA A 196 -8.00 3.06 17.37
C ALA A 196 -7.37 4.43 17.12
N ALA A 197 -8.03 5.34 16.40
CA ALA A 197 -7.57 6.72 16.28
C ALA A 197 -7.47 7.40 17.67
N ALA A 198 -8.50 7.23 18.52
CA ALA A 198 -8.48 7.72 19.89
C ALA A 198 -7.39 7.05 20.75
N THR A 199 -7.13 5.76 20.53
CA THR A 199 -6.08 5.00 21.24
C THR A 199 -4.68 5.48 20.85
N VAL A 200 -4.41 5.69 19.56
CA VAL A 200 -3.12 6.22 19.08
C VAL A 200 -2.92 7.66 19.58
N VAL A 201 -3.96 8.50 19.57
CA VAL A 201 -3.89 9.85 20.13
C VAL A 201 -3.65 9.85 21.64
N ALA A 202 -4.25 8.91 22.39
CA ALA A 202 -3.99 8.74 23.81
C ALA A 202 -2.54 8.28 24.07
N GLN A 203 -2.05 7.29 23.32
CA GLN A 203 -0.67 6.81 23.42
C GLN A 203 0.36 7.89 23.07
N LEU A 204 0.09 8.71 22.04
CA LEU A 204 0.96 9.84 21.68
C LEU A 204 0.95 10.94 22.75
N ARG A 205 -0.19 11.22 23.40
CA ARG A 205 -0.27 12.15 24.54
C ARG A 205 0.51 11.64 25.76
N ASP A 206 0.43 10.35 26.05
CA ASP A 206 1.18 9.73 27.13
C ASP A 206 2.69 9.77 26.87
N LEU A 207 3.13 9.70 25.61
CA LEU A 207 4.54 9.87 25.22
C LEU A 207 5.01 11.34 25.21
N GLN A 208 4.12 12.31 25.01
CA GLN A 208 4.44 13.74 25.13
C GLN A 208 4.61 14.19 26.59
N SER A 209 3.98 13.49 27.54
CA SER A 209 4.04 13.80 28.97
C SER A 209 5.45 13.70 29.59
N PRO A 210 6.26 12.65 29.32
CA PRO A 210 7.64 12.60 29.79
C PRO A 210 8.56 13.63 29.10
N LEU A 211 8.33 13.99 27.83
CA LEU A 211 9.11 15.03 27.14
C LEU A 211 8.86 16.43 27.72
N ALA A 212 7.62 16.73 28.11
CA ALA A 212 7.29 17.98 28.82
C ALA A 212 7.95 18.04 30.21
N SER A 213 8.06 16.90 30.91
CA SER A 213 8.74 16.81 32.20
C SER A 213 10.26 17.01 32.07
N LEU A 214 10.89 16.51 31.00
CA LEU A 214 12.32 16.74 30.72
C LEU A 214 12.60 18.21 30.38
N GLY A 215 11.70 18.89 29.67
CA GLY A 215 11.78 20.33 29.44
C GLY A 215 11.63 21.18 30.71
N ALA A 216 10.75 20.75 31.63
CA ALA A 216 10.55 21.41 32.92
C ALA A 216 11.72 21.20 33.90
N VAL A 217 12.37 20.04 33.87
CA VAL A 217 13.58 19.78 34.67
C VAL A 217 14.77 20.60 34.13
N HIS A 218 14.85 20.83 32.82
CA HIS A 218 15.92 21.63 32.23
C HIS A 218 15.79 23.14 32.51
N THR A 219 14.55 23.67 32.61
CA THR A 219 14.31 25.07 33.02
C THR A 219 14.48 25.29 34.53
N ALA A 220 14.24 24.27 35.36
CA ALA A 220 14.53 24.33 36.80
C ALA A 220 16.03 24.21 37.12
N ALA A 221 16.82 23.53 36.28
CA ALA A 221 18.26 23.35 36.49
C ALA A 221 19.13 24.51 35.98
N VAL A 222 18.61 25.36 35.09
CA VAL A 222 19.32 26.54 34.59
C VAL A 222 18.72 27.79 35.24
N GLY A 223 19.16 28.07 36.46
CA GLY A 223 18.92 29.37 37.07
C GLY A 223 19.54 30.49 36.22
N GLY A 224 18.71 31.47 35.83
CA GLY A 224 19.15 32.80 35.45
C GLY A 224 19.72 32.95 34.03
N GLY A 225 18.89 32.81 33.01
CA GLY A 225 19.23 33.28 31.66
C GLY A 225 17.99 33.51 30.81
N SER A 226 17.63 34.77 30.60
CA SER A 226 16.54 35.18 29.69
C SER A 226 16.80 34.62 28.27
N PHE A 227 15.96 33.69 27.82
CA PHE A 227 15.88 33.26 26.43
C PHE A 227 14.52 33.65 25.83
N ASN A 228 14.57 34.43 24.76
CA ASN A 228 13.42 34.96 24.03
C ASN A 228 12.54 33.85 23.42
N GLY A 229 11.28 33.79 23.85
CA GLY A 229 10.30 32.76 23.52
C GLY A 229 9.61 32.92 22.17
N TRP A 230 10.29 32.63 21.06
CA TRP A 230 9.67 32.58 19.72
C TRP A 230 9.70 31.20 19.04
N ALA A 231 10.23 30.15 19.69
CA ALA A 231 10.42 28.84 19.04
C ALA A 231 9.36 27.76 19.36
N PHE A 232 8.40 27.99 20.27
CA PHE A 232 7.43 26.94 20.67
C PHE A 232 5.99 27.13 20.18
N ALA A 233 5.69 28.18 19.42
CA ALA A 233 4.32 28.46 18.98
C ALA A 233 3.88 27.70 17.70
N ALA A 234 4.76 26.94 17.04
CA ALA A 234 4.44 26.34 15.73
C ALA A 234 3.73 24.97 15.78
N LEU A 235 3.67 24.28 16.93
CA LEU A 235 3.09 22.93 17.00
C LEU A 235 1.73 22.83 17.72
N ALA A 236 1.28 23.89 18.40
CA ALA A 236 -0.04 23.91 19.06
C ALA A 236 -1.18 24.42 18.15
N GLY A 237 -0.86 25.01 16.99
CA GLY A 237 -1.84 25.66 16.12
C GLY A 237 -2.68 24.74 15.23
N LEU A 238 -2.28 23.48 15.00
CA LEU A 238 -2.95 22.63 14.01
C LEU A 238 -4.12 21.78 14.55
N VAL A 239 -4.32 21.73 15.88
CA VAL A 239 -5.38 20.90 16.49
C VAL A 239 -6.66 21.69 16.77
N ALA A 240 -6.63 23.02 16.67
CA ALA A 240 -7.78 23.86 17.02
C ALA A 240 -8.77 24.15 15.86
N MET A 241 -8.49 23.75 14.61
CA MET A 241 -9.39 24.05 13.46
C MET A 241 -10.29 22.90 12.98
N GLY A 242 -10.18 21.69 13.54
CA GLY A 242 -11.00 20.55 13.10
C GLY A 242 -12.33 20.35 13.86
N GLY A 243 -12.58 21.12 14.92
CA GLY A 243 -13.61 20.78 15.92
C GLY A 243 -14.98 21.46 15.79
N ALA A 244 -15.21 22.36 14.84
CA ALA A 244 -16.40 23.21 14.86
C ALA A 244 -17.15 23.26 13.52
N ALA A 245 -17.79 22.15 13.13
CA ALA A 245 -18.88 22.19 12.15
C ALA A 245 -19.81 20.97 12.23
N ALA A 246 -20.49 20.78 13.36
CA ALA A 246 -21.67 19.91 13.41
C ALA A 246 -22.59 20.28 14.59
N ARG A 247 -23.52 21.23 14.38
CA ARG A 247 -24.83 21.24 15.05
C ARG A 247 -25.84 22.18 14.37
N LYS A 248 -26.89 21.53 13.85
CA LYS A 248 -28.31 21.92 13.74
C LYS A 248 -28.67 23.27 13.10
N ARG A 249 -29.61 23.22 12.15
CA ARG A 249 -30.96 23.80 12.31
C ARG A 249 -32.01 22.97 11.56
N HIS A 250 -33.08 22.67 12.29
CA HIS A 250 -34.40 22.32 11.76
C HIS A 250 -35.05 23.59 11.22
N GLY A 251 -35.87 23.42 10.18
CA GLY A 251 -36.71 24.41 9.53
C GLY A 251 -37.23 23.78 8.24
#